data_AF-A0A1F9VBH2-F1
#
_entry.id   AF-A0A1F9VBH2-F1
#
_cell.length_a   1.000
_cell.length_b   1.000
_cell.length_c   1.000
_cell.angle_alpha   90.00
_cell.angle_beta   90.00
_cell.angle_gamma   90.00
#
_symmetry.space_group_name_H-M   'P 1'
#
loop_
_entity.id
_entity.type
_entity.pdbx_description
1 polymer ?
#
loop_
_entity_poly.entity_id
_entity_poly.type
_entity_poly.pdbx_seq_one_letter_code
_entity_poly.pdbx_strand_id
1 'polypeptide(L)'
;MCEWCGKVDESRTTELDAAEADEFVCEGESEHEPGHMCGAPARYRSKDRFVEMHICERHMQAVKADMDEGLGDLLQSAALAESVVVRPIRSQERCEDLDFAGGTECGEPAGYAYIVTQETYCCAKHKDAK
;
A
#
# COMPACT_ATOMS: atom_id res chain seq x y z
N MET A 1 -7.60 -0.46 17.93
CA MET A 1 -7.20 0.47 16.87
C MET A 1 -5.79 0.94 17.18
N CYS A 2 -4.83 0.31 16.51
CA CYS A 2 -3.41 0.64 16.55
C CYS A 2 -3.17 2.13 16.28
N GLU A 3 -2.10 2.67 16.86
CA GLU A 3 -1.70 4.08 16.70
C GLU A 3 -1.37 4.48 15.25
N TRP A 4 -1.14 3.49 14.37
CA TRP A 4 -0.87 3.69 12.95
C TRP A 4 -2.13 3.55 12.10
N CYS A 5 -3.03 2.60 12.38
CA CYS A 5 -4.25 2.42 11.59
C CYS A 5 -5.08 3.70 11.44
N GLY A 6 -5.20 4.51 12.49
CA GLY A 6 -5.94 5.78 12.39
C GLY A 6 -5.13 6.97 11.83
N LYS A 7 -3.82 6.84 11.67
CA LYS A 7 -2.94 7.93 11.20
C LYS A 7 -2.52 7.78 9.76
N VAL A 8 -2.30 6.54 9.32
CA VAL A 8 -1.81 6.27 7.97
C VAL A 8 -2.88 5.82 7.04
N ASP A 9 -4.12 5.53 7.47
CA ASP A 9 -5.27 5.37 6.57
C ASP A 9 -5.73 6.76 6.09
N GLU A 10 -4.92 7.35 5.22
CA GLU A 10 -5.15 8.68 4.65
C GLU A 10 -4.78 8.69 3.17
N SER A 11 -5.61 9.33 2.36
CA SER A 11 -5.36 9.59 0.95
C SER A 11 -4.99 11.06 0.76
N ARG A 12 -3.97 11.32 -0.07
CA ARG A 12 -3.56 12.67 -0.44
C ARG A 12 -3.51 12.83 -1.95
N THR A 13 -4.41 13.63 -2.47
CA THR A 13 -4.46 13.96 -3.90
C THR A 13 -3.79 15.30 -4.19
N THR A 14 -2.89 15.33 -5.17
CA THR A 14 -2.19 16.54 -5.64
C THR A 14 -2.39 16.69 -7.14
N GLU A 15 -2.62 17.91 -7.63
CA GLU A 15 -2.66 18.20 -9.06
C GLU A 15 -1.25 18.13 -9.67
N LEU A 16 -1.13 17.52 -10.84
CA LEU A 16 0.12 17.40 -11.59
C LEU A 16 0.39 18.68 -12.38
N ASP A 17 1.67 19.06 -12.50
CA ASP A 17 2.04 20.11 -13.44
C ASP A 17 1.97 19.61 -14.90
N ALA A 18 2.09 20.54 -15.85
CA ALA A 18 1.91 20.23 -17.27
C ALA A 18 2.96 19.25 -17.81
N ALA A 19 4.18 19.21 -17.27
CA ALA A 19 5.20 18.27 -17.71
C ALA A 19 4.89 16.86 -17.18
N GLU A 20 4.54 16.73 -15.89
CA GLU A 20 4.15 15.45 -15.31
C GLU A 20 2.85 14.89 -15.94
N ALA A 21 1.87 15.75 -16.25
CA ALA A 21 0.57 15.33 -16.78
C ALA A 21 0.64 14.71 -18.20
N ASP A 22 1.66 15.04 -18.99
CA ASP A 22 1.89 14.45 -20.31
C ASP A 22 2.62 13.09 -20.25
N GLU A 23 3.20 12.73 -19.11
CA GLU A 23 3.94 11.47 -18.91
C GLU A 23 3.05 10.31 -18.47
N PHE A 24 1.94 10.59 -17.79
CA PHE A 24 1.10 9.56 -17.16
C PHE A 24 -0.31 9.50 -17.73
N VAL A 25 -0.85 8.28 -17.81
CA VAL A 25 -2.25 8.02 -18.17
C VAL A 25 -3.07 7.72 -16.93
N CYS A 26 -4.37 7.99 -17.01
CA CYS A 26 -5.31 7.67 -15.95
C CYS A 26 -5.44 6.16 -15.76
N GLU A 27 -5.16 5.71 -14.53
CA GLU A 27 -5.23 4.30 -14.09
C GLU A 27 -6.63 3.88 -13.64
N GLY A 28 -7.55 4.82 -13.43
CA GLY A 28 -8.95 4.51 -13.13
C GLY A 28 -9.62 3.67 -14.23
N GLU A 29 -10.50 2.76 -13.84
CA GLU A 29 -11.24 1.92 -14.78
C GLU A 29 -12.24 2.72 -15.62
N SER A 30 -12.43 2.31 -16.87
CA SER A 30 -13.44 2.88 -17.75
C SER A 30 -14.83 2.50 -17.26
N GLU A 31 -15.65 3.51 -16.95
CA GLU A 31 -17.07 3.28 -16.60
C GLU A 31 -17.87 2.58 -17.72
N HIS A 32 -17.41 2.66 -18.97
CA HIS A 32 -18.09 2.05 -20.11
C HIS A 32 -17.57 0.63 -20.42
N GLU A 33 -16.35 0.31 -19.98
CA GLU A 33 -15.66 -0.95 -20.23
C GLU A 33 -14.92 -1.40 -18.95
N PRO A 34 -15.62 -2.02 -18.00
CA PRO A 34 -15.02 -2.51 -16.75
C PRO A 34 -13.85 -3.45 -17.05
N GLY A 35 -12.73 -3.31 -16.33
CA GLY A 35 -11.48 -4.03 -16.61
C GLY A 35 -10.57 -3.38 -17.65
N HIS A 36 -10.98 -2.27 -18.27
CA HIS A 36 -10.13 -1.47 -19.15
C HIS A 36 -9.71 -0.16 -18.47
N MET A 37 -8.44 0.23 -18.60
CA MET A 37 -7.97 1.53 -18.13
C MET A 37 -8.60 2.68 -18.93
N CYS A 38 -8.90 3.79 -18.25
CA CYS A 38 -9.56 4.97 -18.83
C CYS A 38 -8.83 5.54 -20.07
N GLY A 39 -7.50 5.52 -20.10
CA GLY A 39 -6.70 6.02 -21.21
C GLY A 39 -6.68 7.54 -21.41
N ALA A 40 -7.40 8.31 -20.59
CA ALA A 40 -7.29 9.78 -20.55
C ALA A 40 -5.95 10.21 -19.93
N PRO A 41 -5.41 11.39 -20.25
CA PRO A 41 -4.20 11.90 -19.59
C PRO A 41 -4.45 12.12 -18.10
N ALA A 42 -3.48 11.74 -17.27
CA ALA A 42 -3.54 11.98 -15.84
C ALA A 42 -3.44 13.48 -15.54
N ARG A 43 -4.14 13.91 -14.49
CA ARG A 43 -4.10 15.30 -14.00
C ARG A 43 -3.84 15.39 -12.50
N TYR A 44 -3.98 14.27 -11.81
CA TYR A 44 -3.84 14.17 -10.38
C TYR A 44 -3.00 12.95 -10.03
N ARG A 45 -2.25 13.08 -8.96
CA ARG A 45 -1.57 11.99 -8.27
C ARG A 45 -2.18 11.83 -6.89
N SER A 46 -2.82 10.69 -6.64
CA SER A 46 -3.23 10.26 -5.31
C SER A 46 -2.07 9.49 -4.68
N LYS A 47 -1.76 9.77 -3.41
CA LYS A 47 -0.90 8.92 -2.59
C LYS A 47 -1.74 8.37 -1.46
N ASP A 48 -1.92 7.07 -1.46
CA ASP A 48 -2.66 6.34 -0.45
C ASP A 48 -1.65 5.64 0.44
N ARG A 49 -1.76 5.93 1.73
CA ARG A 49 -1.00 5.23 2.75
C ARG A 49 -1.98 4.36 3.52
N PHE A 50 -1.54 3.20 4.00
CA PHE A 50 -2.34 2.36 4.89
C PHE A 50 -1.46 1.36 5.63
N VAL A 51 -1.98 0.81 6.73
CA VAL A 51 -1.37 -0.35 7.39
C VAL A 51 -1.86 -1.59 6.67
N GLU A 52 -0.93 -2.35 6.10
CA GLU A 52 -1.26 -3.61 5.43
C GLU A 52 -1.27 -4.78 6.41
N MET A 53 -0.35 -4.80 7.38
CA MET A 53 -0.24 -5.89 8.36
C MET A 53 0.36 -5.45 9.71
N HIS A 54 -0.06 -6.08 10.80
CA HIS A 54 0.60 -6.03 12.11
C HIS A 54 1.39 -7.30 12.38
N ILE A 55 2.68 -7.18 12.72
CA ILE A 55 3.58 -8.33 12.92
C ILE A 55 4.26 -8.33 14.29
N CYS A 56 4.57 -9.52 14.80
CA CYS A 56 5.36 -9.71 16.03
C CYS A 56 6.87 -9.59 15.76
N GLU A 57 7.68 -9.52 16.82
CA GLU A 57 9.16 -9.42 16.71
C GLU A 57 9.77 -10.57 15.89
N ARG A 58 9.25 -11.79 16.05
CA ARG A 58 9.73 -12.96 15.30
C ARG A 58 9.54 -12.78 13.79
N HIS A 59 8.36 -12.35 13.36
CA HIS A 59 8.05 -12.12 11.95
C HIS A 59 8.76 -10.88 11.40
N MET A 60 9.01 -9.86 12.23
CA MET A 60 9.84 -8.73 11.83
C MET A 60 11.28 -9.16 11.49
N GLN A 61 11.84 -10.13 12.23
CA GLN A 61 13.17 -10.66 11.93
C GLN A 61 13.20 -11.47 10.63
N ALA A 62 12.14 -12.22 10.33
CA ALA A 62 11.99 -12.90 9.04
C ALA A 62 11.95 -11.89 7.89
N VAL A 63 11.12 -10.85 8.01
CA VAL A 63 11.05 -9.75 7.01
C VAL A 63 12.41 -9.09 6.82
N LYS A 64 13.16 -8.84 7.89
CA LYS A 64 14.52 -8.27 7.79
C LYS A 64 15.49 -9.21 7.09
N ALA A 65 15.44 -10.50 7.41
CA ALA A 65 16.28 -11.49 6.75
C ALA A 65 15.99 -11.55 5.25
N ASP A 66 14.71 -11.53 4.86
CA ASP A 66 14.30 -11.51 3.45
C ASP A 66 14.73 -10.21 2.74
N MET A 67 14.66 -9.06 3.43
CA MET A 67 15.14 -7.78 2.92
C MET A 67 16.67 -7.76 2.75
N ASP A 68 17.42 -8.37 3.66
CA ASP A 68 18.88 -8.43 3.63
C ASP A 68 19.39 -9.46 2.59
N GLU A 69 18.64 -10.55 2.36
CA GLU A 69 18.98 -11.59 1.38
C GLU A 69 18.52 -11.29 -0.06
N GLY A 70 17.82 -10.16 -0.29
CA GLY A 70 17.51 -9.64 -1.62
C GLY A 70 16.70 -10.59 -2.50
N LEU A 71 15.86 -11.45 -1.90
CA LEU A 71 15.20 -12.56 -2.56
C LEU A 71 13.72 -12.27 -2.83
N GLY A 72 13.42 -11.92 -4.07
CA GLY A 72 12.34 -12.56 -4.85
C GLY A 72 10.86 -12.36 -4.49
N ASP A 73 10.45 -12.36 -3.22
CA ASP A 73 9.05 -12.58 -2.81
C ASP A 73 8.44 -11.45 -1.97
N LEU A 74 9.25 -10.53 -1.42
CA LEU A 74 8.78 -9.17 -1.09
C LEU A 74 8.28 -8.43 -2.37
N LEU A 75 8.70 -8.91 -3.55
CA LEU A 75 8.41 -8.38 -4.88
C LEU A 75 7.00 -8.70 -5.40
N GLN A 76 6.20 -9.56 -4.75
CA GLN A 76 4.82 -9.84 -5.17
C GLN A 76 3.75 -9.07 -4.37
N SER A 77 3.98 -8.74 -3.09
CA SER A 77 3.10 -7.90 -2.27
C SER A 77 3.43 -6.40 -2.36
N ALA A 78 4.71 -6.04 -2.60
CA ALA A 78 5.12 -4.67 -2.93
C ALA A 78 4.85 -4.26 -4.40
N ALA A 79 4.28 -5.15 -5.22
CA ALA A 79 4.22 -5.00 -6.68
C ALA A 79 3.35 -3.82 -7.18
N LEU A 80 2.56 -3.19 -6.32
CA LEU A 80 1.80 -1.96 -6.62
C LEU A 80 2.15 -0.78 -5.69
N ALA A 81 3.13 -0.94 -4.81
CA ALA A 81 3.46 0.04 -3.79
C ALA A 81 4.82 0.67 -4.01
N GLU A 82 4.85 2.00 -4.13
CA GLU A 82 6.08 2.76 -4.35
C GLU A 82 6.99 2.83 -3.12
N SER A 83 6.47 2.54 -1.92
CA SER A 83 7.33 2.32 -0.76
C SER A 83 6.68 1.48 0.35
N VAL A 84 7.49 0.61 0.94
CA VAL A 84 7.17 -0.23 2.09
C VAL A 84 8.00 0.21 3.28
N VAL A 85 7.35 0.34 4.45
CA VAL A 85 8.02 0.76 5.68
C VAL A 85 7.51 -0.04 6.87
N VAL A 86 8.42 -0.70 7.59
CA VAL A 86 8.11 -1.33 8.89
C VAL A 86 8.33 -0.32 10.02
N ARG A 87 7.35 -0.19 10.93
CA ARG A 87 7.38 0.71 12.08
C ARG A 87 7.02 0.00 13.38
N PRO A 88 7.70 0.32 14.50
CA PRO A 88 7.27 -0.17 15.79
C PRO A 88 5.91 0.44 16.17
N ILE A 89 5.09 -0.35 16.87
CA ILE A 89 3.76 0.05 17.33
C ILE A 89 3.59 -0.28 18.80
N ARG A 90 2.67 0.44 19.44
CA ARG A 90 2.12 0.12 20.76
C ARG A 90 0.65 -0.20 20.57
N SER A 91 0.35 -1.46 20.30
CA SER A 91 -1.02 -1.95 20.11
C SER A 91 -1.25 -3.22 20.93
N GLN A 92 -2.52 -3.46 21.29
CA GLN A 92 -2.97 -4.77 21.81
C GLN A 92 -3.42 -5.69 20.66
N GLU A 93 -3.32 -5.22 19.42
CA GLU A 93 -3.63 -6.03 18.24
C GLU A 93 -2.65 -7.20 18.13
N ARG A 94 -3.16 -8.32 17.62
CA ARG A 94 -2.39 -9.55 17.47
C ARG A 94 -1.70 -9.52 16.11
N CYS A 95 -0.60 -10.26 16.04
CA CYS A 95 0.12 -10.48 14.80
C CYS A 95 -0.80 -11.16 13.79
N GLU A 96 -0.99 -10.47 12.67
CA GLU A 96 -1.54 -11.00 11.42
C GLU A 96 -0.40 -11.82 10.80
N ASP A 97 -0.60 -13.13 10.61
CA ASP A 97 0.47 -14.00 10.13
C ASP A 97 0.80 -13.71 8.65
N LEU A 98 2.05 -13.99 8.24
CA LEU A 98 2.55 -13.79 6.86
C LEU A 98 2.16 -14.92 5.90
N ASP A 99 1.29 -15.84 6.31
CA ASP A 99 0.90 -16.95 5.46
C ASP A 99 -0.15 -16.48 4.43
N PHE A 100 0.33 -16.04 3.27
CA PHE A 100 -0.39 -15.59 2.05
C PHE A 100 -1.40 -16.62 1.49
N ALA A 101 -1.72 -17.68 2.22
CA ALA A 101 -2.58 -18.78 1.82
C ALA A 101 -3.72 -19.04 2.84
N GLY A 102 -4.29 -18.00 3.45
CA GLY A 102 -5.47 -18.12 4.31
C GLY A 102 -5.19 -18.83 5.65
N GLY A 103 -3.98 -18.66 6.19
CA GLY A 103 -3.55 -19.23 7.47
C GLY A 103 -4.02 -18.42 8.68
N THR A 104 -4.34 -19.14 9.76
CA THR A 104 -4.71 -18.60 11.09
C THR A 104 -3.68 -17.64 11.67
N GLU A 105 -4.17 -16.59 12.35
CA GLU A 105 -3.40 -15.57 13.07
C GLU A 105 -2.28 -16.18 13.95
N CYS A 106 -1.08 -15.58 13.94
CA CYS A 106 0.03 -15.98 14.81
C CYS A 106 -0.34 -15.89 16.29
N GLY A 107 -1.25 -14.97 16.64
CA GLY A 107 -1.82 -14.83 17.98
C GLY A 107 -0.92 -14.10 18.99
N GLU A 108 0.36 -13.93 18.70
CA GLU A 108 1.29 -13.14 19.52
C GLU A 108 0.96 -11.63 19.46
N PRO A 109 1.29 -10.85 20.51
CA PRO A 109 1.13 -9.39 20.45
C PRO A 109 1.94 -8.77 19.31
N ALA A 110 1.31 -7.95 18.49
CA ALA A 110 2.02 -7.23 17.44
C ALA A 110 2.85 -6.09 18.03
N GLY A 111 4.12 -6.06 17.63
CA GLY A 111 5.08 -5.01 18.02
C GLY A 111 5.45 -4.09 16.87
N TYR A 112 5.07 -4.44 15.64
CA TYR A 112 5.38 -3.70 14.43
C TYR A 112 4.19 -3.68 13.46
N ALA A 113 4.16 -2.67 12.61
CA ALA A 113 3.23 -2.52 11.51
C ALA A 113 4.00 -2.37 10.19
N TYR A 114 3.48 -3.06 9.18
CA TYR A 114 3.89 -2.95 7.79
C TYR A 114 3.01 -1.88 7.12
N ILE A 115 3.65 -0.80 6.68
CA ILE A 115 2.98 0.36 6.11
C ILE A 115 3.32 0.42 4.63
N VAL A 116 2.27 0.53 3.82
CA VAL A 116 2.35 0.60 2.37
C VAL A 116 1.99 2.00 1.92
N THR A 117 2.73 2.51 0.94
CA THR A 117 2.36 3.71 0.18
C THR A 117 2.20 3.34 -1.28
N GLN A 118 1.02 3.60 -1.82
CA GLN A 118 0.67 3.40 -3.21
C GLN A 118 0.35 4.76 -3.83
N GLU A 119 0.96 5.08 -4.97
CA GLU A 119 0.54 6.24 -5.74
C GLU A 119 -0.31 5.80 -6.94
N THR A 120 -1.25 6.64 -7.32
CA THR A 120 -2.16 6.38 -8.44
C THR A 120 -2.36 7.67 -9.23
N TYR A 121 -2.29 7.57 -10.54
CA TYR A 121 -2.45 8.67 -11.48
C TYR A 121 -3.86 8.66 -12.05
N CYS A 122 -4.62 9.73 -11.82
CA CYS A 122 -6.03 9.83 -12.17
C CYS A 122 -6.33 11.08 -13.01
N CYS A 123 -7.32 10.97 -13.90
CA CYS A 123 -7.93 12.14 -14.53
C CYS A 123 -8.94 12.82 -13.57
N ALA A 124 -9.43 14.00 -13.94
CA ALA A 124 -10.38 14.76 -13.13
C ALA A 124 -11.67 14.00 -12.78
N LYS A 125 -12.06 13.04 -13.62
CA LYS A 125 -13.24 12.19 -13.41
C LYS A 125 -13.00 11.09 -12.39
N HIS A 126 -11.79 10.53 -12.34
CA HIS A 126 -11.45 9.37 -11.51
C HIS A 126 -10.67 9.74 -10.24
N LYS A 127 -10.46 11.03 -9.98
CA LYS A 127 -9.71 11.49 -8.80
C LYS A 127 -10.42 11.17 -7.47
N ASP A 128 -11.75 11.11 -7.48
CA ASP A 128 -12.61 10.88 -6.30
C ASP A 128 -13.32 9.51 -6.36
N ALA A 129 -13.01 8.66 -7.34
CA ALA A 129 -13.69 7.39 -7.59
C ALA A 129 -13.17 6.24 -6.71
N LYS A 130 -12.60 6.55 -5.54
CA LYS A 130 -12.04 5.56 -4.59
C LYS A 130 -13.04 5.20 -3.51
#